data_AF-A0A535ATR5-F1
#
_entry.id   AF-A0A535ATR5-F1
#
_cell.length_a   1.000
_cell.length_b   1.000
_cell.length_c   1.000
_cell.angle_alpha   90.00
_cell.angle_beta   90.00
_cell.angle_gamma   90.00
#
_symmetry.space_group_name_H-M   'P 1'
#
loop_
_entity.id
_entity.type
_entity.pdbx_description
1 polymer ?
#
loop_
_entity_poly.entity_id
_entity_poly.type
_entity_poly.pdbx_seq_one_letter_code
_entity_poly.pdbx_strand_id
1 'polypeptide(L)'
;KFGKLPFRKLFEQAIRYGREGFLVSPTIAGQWQTQVDKLKDQPGFAQAFLPGGRAPRAGEKFVFKKHALALEKIAATKGKAFYRGELAAKLEAAAKKQGGALRASDMAAHRPEWVKPLEMDYRGYTLHEIPPNGQGIVALIALGILANFDLRSHSVDGADSVHLQIEAVKLAFADAWRYVADIDHMDVRPQALLDKEYLKSRSKLIDQKRAQDFGHGNPPKGGTVYLTAADASGMMVSYIQSNYMGFGSGVVVDGVSLQNRGSGFVLEPGHPNCVGPGKRPYQTIIPGFVTKGGRPVMSFGVMGGTMQPQGHTQVMVRIADYDQSPQAACDGPRFRVVQGMEVSVEDGFPAASLEELKRRGHRIVTVDDYNQFGCGQMIWKLDGGYFTASDPRRDGQAVGF
;
A
#
# COMPACT_ATOMS: atom_id res chain seq x y z
N LYS A 1 5.35 -4.02 -22.97
CA LYS A 1 6.72 -4.53 -22.72
C LYS A 1 6.69 -6.02 -22.45
N PHE A 2 6.00 -6.49 -21.41
CA PHE A 2 6.02 -7.92 -21.01
C PHE A 2 4.73 -8.71 -21.33
N GLY A 3 3.61 -8.02 -21.62
CA GLY A 3 2.35 -8.68 -21.96
C GLY A 3 2.37 -9.33 -23.34
N LYS A 4 1.78 -10.53 -23.44
CA LYS A 4 1.64 -11.30 -24.70
C LYS A 4 0.30 -11.09 -25.40
N LEU A 5 -0.73 -10.67 -24.65
CA LEU A 5 -2.07 -10.46 -25.19
C LEU A 5 -2.21 -9.09 -25.87
N PRO A 6 -3.08 -8.96 -26.89
CA PRO A 6 -3.47 -7.66 -27.43
C PRO A 6 -3.99 -6.74 -26.34
N PHE A 7 -3.58 -5.46 -26.32
CA PHE A 7 -3.90 -4.53 -25.24
C PHE A 7 -5.40 -4.44 -24.92
N ARG A 8 -6.27 -4.50 -25.95
CA ARG A 8 -7.73 -4.46 -25.78
C ARG A 8 -8.29 -5.66 -24.99
N LYS A 9 -7.70 -6.85 -25.15
CA LYS A 9 -8.12 -8.07 -24.45
C LYS A 9 -8.02 -7.91 -22.93
N LEU A 10 -7.06 -7.12 -22.46
CA LEU A 10 -6.84 -6.87 -21.03
C LEU A 10 -8.00 -6.11 -20.35
N PHE A 11 -8.87 -5.46 -21.13
CA PHE A 11 -9.97 -4.63 -20.62
C PHE A 11 -11.34 -5.30 -20.73
N GLU A 12 -11.46 -6.42 -21.45
CA GLU A 12 -12.76 -7.04 -21.79
C GLU A 12 -13.61 -7.31 -20.54
N GLN A 13 -13.02 -7.90 -19.50
CA GLN A 13 -13.73 -8.21 -18.25
C GLN A 13 -14.12 -6.94 -17.47
N ALA A 14 -13.21 -5.98 -17.34
CA ALA A 14 -13.49 -4.73 -16.62
C ALA A 14 -14.58 -3.89 -17.33
N ILE A 15 -14.55 -3.84 -18.67
CA ILE A 15 -15.59 -3.20 -19.50
C ILE A 15 -16.92 -3.92 -19.29
N ARG A 16 -16.94 -5.25 -19.30
CA ARG A 16 -18.14 -6.06 -19.07
C ARG A 16 -18.74 -5.75 -17.70
N TYR A 17 -17.96 -5.81 -16.61
CA TYR A 17 -18.45 -5.45 -15.28
C TYR A 17 -18.96 -4.01 -15.18
N GLY A 18 -18.32 -3.05 -15.86
CA GLY A 18 -18.82 -1.68 -15.90
C GLY A 18 -20.16 -1.53 -16.65
N ARG A 19 -20.36 -2.27 -17.75
CA ARG A 19 -21.59 -2.22 -18.58
C ARG A 19 -22.75 -3.00 -17.98
N GLU A 20 -22.46 -4.25 -17.60
CA GLU A 20 -23.45 -5.22 -17.16
C GLU A 20 -23.69 -5.13 -15.66
N GLY A 21 -22.72 -4.64 -14.88
CA GLY A 21 -22.76 -4.52 -13.43
C GLY A 21 -22.30 -5.76 -12.67
N PHE A 22 -22.22 -5.63 -11.35
CA PHE A 22 -21.91 -6.69 -10.40
C PHE A 22 -22.73 -6.52 -9.12
N LEU A 23 -22.87 -7.58 -8.32
CA LEU A 23 -23.54 -7.52 -7.02
C LEU A 23 -22.56 -7.02 -5.96
N VAL A 24 -22.96 -6.01 -5.19
CA VAL A 24 -22.10 -5.40 -4.18
C VAL A 24 -21.96 -6.32 -2.97
N SER A 25 -20.73 -6.62 -2.54
CA SER A 25 -20.49 -7.44 -1.35
C SER A 25 -20.85 -6.70 -0.06
N PRO A 26 -21.16 -7.40 1.05
CA PRO A 26 -21.45 -6.76 2.33
C PRO A 26 -20.35 -5.81 2.81
N THR A 27 -19.09 -6.23 2.70
CA THR A 27 -17.92 -5.42 3.08
C THR A 27 -17.86 -4.11 2.31
N ILE A 28 -18.04 -4.20 0.98
CA ILE A 28 -18.02 -3.01 0.11
C ILE A 28 -19.22 -2.12 0.37
N ALA A 29 -20.44 -2.67 0.58
CA ALA A 29 -21.62 -1.88 0.90
C ALA A 29 -21.43 -1.06 2.19
N GLY A 30 -20.86 -1.66 3.24
CA GLY A 30 -20.52 -0.96 4.47
C GLY A 30 -19.53 0.18 4.24
N GLN A 31 -18.40 -0.10 3.58
CA GLN A 31 -17.37 0.91 3.27
C GLN A 31 -17.84 2.02 2.33
N TRP A 32 -18.79 1.72 1.45
CA TRP A 32 -19.39 2.70 0.55
C TRP A 32 -20.24 3.67 1.34
N GLN A 33 -21.11 3.15 2.22
CA GLN A 33 -22.02 3.96 3.03
C GLN A 33 -21.28 4.94 3.95
N THR A 34 -20.16 4.54 4.56
CA THR A 34 -19.40 5.41 5.49
C THR A 34 -18.74 6.63 4.82
N GLN A 35 -18.66 6.63 3.49
CA GLN A 35 -18.03 7.72 2.73
C GLN A 35 -19.04 8.66 2.07
N VAL A 36 -20.33 8.31 2.05
CA VAL A 36 -21.37 9.07 1.32
C VAL A 36 -21.45 10.51 1.81
N ASP A 37 -21.60 10.73 3.11
CA ASP A 37 -21.82 12.08 3.66
C ASP A 37 -20.64 13.03 3.42
N LYS A 38 -19.43 12.48 3.28
CA LYS A 38 -18.22 13.26 3.01
C LYS A 38 -18.08 13.63 1.53
N LEU A 39 -18.63 12.82 0.63
CA LEU A 39 -18.31 12.88 -0.81
C LEU A 39 -19.50 13.18 -1.71
N LYS A 40 -20.75 13.07 -1.24
CA LYS A 40 -21.97 13.25 -2.06
C LYS A 40 -22.01 14.59 -2.80
N ASP A 41 -21.46 15.63 -2.20
CA ASP A 41 -21.44 16.99 -2.75
C ASP A 41 -20.24 17.26 -3.67
N GLN A 42 -19.31 16.30 -3.80
CA GLN A 42 -18.19 16.43 -4.72
C GLN A 42 -18.64 16.30 -6.18
N PRO A 43 -18.04 17.07 -7.10
CA PRO A 43 -18.42 17.07 -8.51
C PRO A 43 -18.45 15.66 -9.12
N GLY A 44 -19.65 15.22 -9.56
CA GLY A 44 -19.84 13.94 -10.24
C GLY A 44 -20.01 12.73 -9.33
N PHE A 45 -19.78 12.85 -8.01
CA PHE A 45 -19.80 11.71 -7.10
C PHE A 45 -21.19 11.06 -7.02
N ALA A 46 -22.22 11.84 -6.68
CA ALA A 46 -23.57 11.31 -6.52
C ALA A 46 -24.08 10.66 -7.80
N GLN A 47 -23.80 11.26 -8.97
CA GLN A 47 -24.21 10.71 -10.26
C GLN A 47 -23.50 9.41 -10.61
N ALA A 48 -22.27 9.21 -10.11
CA ALA A 48 -21.48 8.02 -10.38
C ALA A 48 -21.74 6.89 -9.38
N PHE A 49 -21.87 7.23 -8.10
CA PHE A 49 -21.76 6.27 -7.00
C PHE A 49 -22.99 6.22 -6.09
N LEU A 50 -24.01 7.05 -6.30
CA LEU A 50 -25.26 7.03 -5.55
C LEU A 50 -26.46 6.78 -6.46
N PRO A 51 -26.55 5.61 -7.13
CA PRO A 51 -27.71 5.27 -7.93
C PRO A 51 -28.97 5.30 -7.05
N GLY A 52 -29.98 6.04 -7.47
CA GLY A 52 -31.19 6.26 -6.65
C GLY A 52 -30.96 7.14 -5.41
N GLY A 53 -29.88 7.92 -5.36
CA GLY A 53 -29.63 8.92 -4.30
C GLY A 53 -28.99 8.39 -3.02
N ARG A 54 -28.59 7.12 -2.98
CA ARG A 54 -27.95 6.47 -1.81
C ARG A 54 -26.85 5.51 -2.25
N ALA A 55 -26.01 5.07 -1.30
CA ALA A 55 -25.09 3.98 -1.58
C ALA A 55 -25.85 2.68 -1.90
N PRO A 56 -25.34 1.83 -2.81
CA PRO A 56 -25.90 0.50 -3.06
C PRO A 56 -25.87 -0.36 -1.80
N ARG A 57 -26.91 -1.17 -1.59
CA ARG A 57 -26.96 -2.15 -0.50
C ARG A 57 -26.20 -3.42 -0.87
N ALA A 58 -25.85 -4.23 0.12
CA ALA A 58 -25.30 -5.56 -0.11
C ALA A 58 -26.25 -6.39 -1.00
N GLY A 59 -25.70 -7.08 -1.99
CA GLY A 59 -26.46 -7.84 -3.00
C GLY A 59 -27.14 -6.97 -4.07
N GLU A 60 -27.14 -5.64 -3.95
CA GLU A 60 -27.67 -4.75 -4.97
C GLU A 60 -26.74 -4.72 -6.18
N LYS A 61 -27.33 -4.71 -7.38
CA LYS A 61 -26.58 -4.64 -8.62
C LYS A 61 -26.11 -3.21 -8.89
N PHE A 62 -24.80 -2.98 -8.88
CA PHE A 62 -24.20 -1.71 -9.27
C PHE A 62 -23.72 -1.74 -10.72
N VAL A 63 -23.99 -0.68 -11.48
CA VAL A 63 -23.63 -0.55 -12.91
C VAL A 63 -22.93 0.79 -13.12
N PHE A 64 -21.80 0.80 -13.82
CA PHE A 64 -21.01 2.01 -14.06
C PHE A 64 -20.68 2.20 -15.54
N LYS A 65 -21.71 2.42 -16.38
CA LYS A 65 -21.58 2.51 -17.84
C LYS A 65 -20.55 3.54 -18.32
N LYS A 66 -20.48 4.71 -17.67
CA LYS A 66 -19.49 5.74 -18.02
C LYS A 66 -18.05 5.26 -17.81
N HIS A 67 -17.80 4.47 -16.77
CA HIS A 67 -16.49 3.87 -16.52
C HIS A 67 -16.12 2.87 -17.63
N ALA A 68 -17.07 2.02 -18.06
CA ALA A 68 -16.84 1.13 -19.19
C ALA A 68 -16.48 1.87 -20.48
N LEU A 69 -17.21 2.95 -20.81
CA LEU A 69 -16.90 3.79 -21.97
C LEU A 69 -15.50 4.42 -21.89
N ALA A 70 -15.08 4.85 -20.70
CA ALA A 70 -13.72 5.36 -20.50
C ALA A 70 -12.67 4.26 -20.71
N LEU A 71 -12.89 3.05 -20.17
CA LEU A 71 -12.01 1.90 -20.36
C LEU A 71 -11.93 1.47 -21.83
N GLU A 72 -13.02 1.53 -22.60
CA GLU A 72 -13.03 1.25 -24.04
C GLU A 72 -12.14 2.23 -24.81
N LYS A 73 -12.23 3.53 -24.49
CA LYS A 73 -11.38 4.56 -25.10
C LYS A 73 -9.90 4.33 -24.76
N ILE A 74 -9.60 3.98 -23.51
CA ILE A 74 -8.25 3.65 -23.06
C ILE A 74 -7.72 2.44 -23.81
N ALA A 75 -8.50 1.35 -23.88
CA ALA A 75 -8.17 0.14 -24.59
C ALA A 75 -7.94 0.39 -26.09
N ALA A 76 -8.83 1.15 -26.72
CA ALA A 76 -8.78 1.44 -28.15
C ALA A 76 -7.55 2.24 -28.55
N THR A 77 -7.08 3.12 -27.67
CA THR A 77 -6.01 4.08 -27.95
C THR A 77 -4.70 3.78 -27.23
N LYS A 78 -4.61 2.63 -26.54
CA LYS A 78 -3.46 2.25 -25.70
C LYS A 78 -3.11 3.34 -24.68
N GLY A 79 -4.11 3.93 -24.05
CA GLY A 79 -3.97 4.99 -23.04
C GLY A 79 -3.86 6.42 -23.59
N LYS A 80 -3.70 6.62 -24.92
CA LYS A 80 -3.58 7.97 -25.50
C LYS A 80 -4.81 8.84 -25.20
N ALA A 81 -6.02 8.27 -25.20
CA ALA A 81 -7.24 8.99 -24.86
C ALA A 81 -7.21 9.59 -23.44
N PHE A 82 -6.58 8.89 -22.49
CA PHE A 82 -6.48 9.32 -21.09
C PHE A 82 -5.45 10.42 -20.88
N TYR A 83 -4.25 10.27 -21.44
CA TYR A 83 -3.14 11.20 -21.16
C TYR A 83 -3.00 12.34 -22.17
N ARG A 84 -3.43 12.15 -23.42
CA ARG A 84 -3.18 13.09 -24.54
C ARG A 84 -4.38 13.20 -25.49
N GLY A 85 -5.59 12.96 -24.99
CA GLY A 85 -6.79 12.88 -25.80
C GLY A 85 -8.01 13.43 -25.10
N GLU A 86 -9.19 12.97 -25.53
CA GLU A 86 -10.46 13.54 -25.09
C GLU A 86 -10.72 13.46 -23.58
N LEU A 87 -10.25 12.41 -22.89
CA LEU A 87 -10.43 12.30 -21.43
C LEU A 87 -9.54 13.32 -20.70
N ALA A 88 -8.31 13.55 -21.20
CA ALA A 88 -7.43 14.60 -20.65
C ALA A 88 -8.06 15.99 -20.77
N ALA A 89 -8.64 16.30 -21.93
CA ALA A 89 -9.32 17.58 -22.16
C ALA A 89 -10.55 17.76 -21.23
N LYS A 90 -11.34 16.69 -21.03
CA LYS A 90 -12.48 16.71 -20.11
C LYS A 90 -12.05 16.90 -18.65
N LEU A 91 -10.97 16.25 -18.24
CA LEU A 91 -10.39 16.37 -16.90
C LEU A 91 -9.88 17.80 -16.65
N GLU A 92 -9.17 18.38 -17.61
CA GLU A 92 -8.74 19.78 -17.52
C GLU A 92 -9.93 20.74 -17.44
N ALA A 93 -10.94 20.57 -18.30
CA ALA A 93 -12.13 21.43 -18.28
C ALA A 93 -12.86 21.37 -16.94
N ALA A 94 -12.99 20.17 -16.36
CA ALA A 94 -13.55 19.98 -15.03
C ALA A 94 -12.68 20.63 -13.94
N ALA A 95 -11.36 20.47 -14.00
CA ALA A 95 -10.43 21.10 -13.07
C ALA A 95 -10.54 22.64 -13.13
N LYS A 96 -10.48 23.25 -14.32
CA LYS A 96 -10.62 24.70 -14.51
C LYS A 96 -11.94 25.22 -13.94
N LYS A 97 -13.06 24.52 -14.20
CA LYS A 97 -14.37 24.90 -13.68
C LYS A 97 -14.44 24.93 -12.15
N GLN A 98 -13.63 24.09 -11.48
CA GLN A 98 -13.62 23.95 -10.02
C GLN A 98 -12.41 24.64 -9.36
N GLY A 99 -11.65 25.47 -10.10
CA GLY A 99 -10.44 26.13 -9.58
C GLY A 99 -9.24 25.20 -9.34
N GLY A 100 -9.27 23.98 -9.89
CA GLY A 100 -8.18 23.01 -9.79
C GLY A 100 -6.99 23.32 -10.71
N ALA A 101 -5.81 22.84 -10.31
CA ALA A 101 -4.54 23.11 -10.99
C ALA A 101 -4.22 22.15 -12.16
N LEU A 102 -4.86 20.98 -12.23
CA LEU A 102 -4.57 19.97 -13.26
C LEU A 102 -4.79 20.53 -14.67
N ARG A 103 -3.80 20.37 -15.55
CA ARG A 103 -3.86 20.70 -16.97
C ARG A 103 -3.65 19.49 -17.85
N ALA A 104 -4.14 19.58 -19.10
CA ALA A 104 -3.91 18.54 -20.10
C ALA A 104 -2.41 18.40 -20.41
N SER A 105 -1.63 19.48 -20.27
CA SER A 105 -0.17 19.45 -20.39
C SER A 105 0.50 18.57 -19.33
N ASP A 106 0.01 18.60 -18.08
CA ASP A 106 0.54 17.76 -17.00
C ASP A 106 0.31 16.28 -17.30
N MET A 107 -0.91 15.95 -17.73
CA MET A 107 -1.26 14.59 -18.16
C MET A 107 -0.43 14.16 -19.38
N ALA A 108 -0.20 15.06 -20.32
CA ALA A 108 0.58 14.80 -21.52
C ALA A 108 2.07 14.66 -21.24
N ALA A 109 2.59 15.24 -20.16
CA ALA A 109 3.97 15.10 -19.71
C ALA A 109 4.21 13.77 -18.97
N HIS A 110 3.22 13.26 -18.25
CA HIS A 110 3.36 12.05 -17.43
C HIS A 110 3.83 10.81 -18.21
N ARG A 111 4.81 10.08 -17.67
CA ARG A 111 5.26 8.77 -18.17
C ARG A 111 5.43 7.81 -17.00
N PRO A 112 5.12 6.51 -17.18
CA PRO A 112 5.57 5.50 -16.23
C PRO A 112 7.10 5.34 -16.34
N GLU A 113 7.76 5.23 -15.19
CA GLU A 113 9.22 5.09 -15.10
C GLU A 113 9.59 3.63 -14.77
N TRP A 114 10.57 3.10 -15.49
CA TRP A 114 11.20 1.83 -15.12
C TRP A 114 12.34 2.12 -14.17
N VAL A 115 12.18 1.71 -12.91
CA VAL A 115 13.15 1.94 -11.85
C VAL A 115 13.80 0.63 -11.41
N LYS A 116 15.03 0.72 -10.90
CA LYS A 116 15.66 -0.40 -10.19
C LYS A 116 15.11 -0.43 -8.75
N PRO A 117 14.57 -1.56 -8.26
CA PRO A 117 14.15 -1.70 -6.87
C PRO A 117 15.30 -1.45 -5.89
N LEU A 118 14.96 -0.99 -4.69
CA LEU A 118 15.83 -1.08 -3.53
C LEU A 118 15.74 -2.49 -2.94
N GLU A 119 16.81 -2.93 -2.30
CA GLU A 119 16.90 -4.29 -1.76
C GLU A 119 17.48 -4.29 -0.34
N MET A 120 17.01 -5.23 0.48
CA MET A 120 17.56 -5.50 1.81
C MET A 120 17.66 -7.01 2.01
N ASP A 121 18.85 -7.49 2.37
CA ASP A 121 19.05 -8.87 2.82
C ASP A 121 18.57 -9.03 4.26
N TYR A 122 17.81 -10.09 4.50
CA TYR A 122 17.22 -10.43 5.78
C TYR A 122 17.13 -11.94 5.92
N ARG A 123 18.01 -12.53 6.74
CA ARG A 123 18.06 -13.98 7.03
C ARG A 123 18.15 -14.86 5.77
N GLY A 124 18.93 -14.42 4.78
CA GLY A 124 19.14 -15.13 3.52
C GLY A 124 18.03 -14.93 2.47
N TYR A 125 16.98 -14.17 2.80
CA TYR A 125 16.03 -13.64 1.84
C TYR A 125 16.38 -12.20 1.49
N THR A 126 16.04 -11.75 0.30
CA THR A 126 16.18 -10.35 -0.10
C THR A 126 14.80 -9.79 -0.38
N LEU A 127 14.38 -8.79 0.41
CA LEU A 127 13.16 -8.02 0.14
C LEU A 127 13.49 -6.91 -0.86
N HIS A 128 12.66 -6.80 -1.90
CA HIS A 128 12.72 -5.77 -2.93
C HIS A 128 11.52 -4.84 -2.83
N GLU A 129 11.79 -3.54 -2.88
CA GLU A 129 10.77 -2.49 -2.81
C GLU A 129 11.04 -1.41 -3.86
N ILE A 130 9.98 -0.72 -4.29
CA ILE A 130 10.11 0.44 -5.19
C ILE A 130 10.85 1.58 -4.47
N PRO A 131 11.80 2.28 -5.11
CA PRO A 131 12.49 3.42 -4.50
C PRO A 131 11.54 4.58 -4.16
N PRO A 132 12.00 5.57 -3.37
CA PRO A 132 11.31 6.84 -3.20
C PRO A 132 10.80 7.43 -4.53
N ASN A 133 9.63 8.06 -4.55
CA ASN A 133 8.82 8.57 -3.43
C ASN A 133 7.94 7.56 -2.69
N GLY A 134 8.07 6.25 -2.95
CA GLY A 134 7.40 5.18 -2.21
C GLY A 134 7.91 4.99 -0.77
N GLN A 135 7.04 4.49 0.11
CA GLN A 135 7.38 4.17 1.50
C GLN A 135 7.96 2.76 1.72
N GLY A 136 8.27 2.00 0.66
CA GLY A 136 8.73 0.62 0.79
C GLY A 136 10.06 0.53 1.53
N ILE A 137 10.86 1.59 1.44
CA ILE A 137 12.10 1.76 2.20
C ILE A 137 11.90 1.66 3.72
N VAL A 138 10.73 1.96 4.27
CA VAL A 138 10.44 1.78 5.71
C VAL A 138 10.55 0.31 6.09
N ALA A 139 10.02 -0.61 5.28
CA ALA A 139 10.14 -2.04 5.54
C ALA A 139 11.61 -2.50 5.44
N LEU A 140 12.35 -1.99 4.44
CA LEU A 140 13.77 -2.28 4.27
C LEU A 140 14.61 -1.79 5.46
N ILE A 141 14.38 -0.57 5.95
CA ILE A 141 15.08 -0.02 7.13
C ILE A 141 14.72 -0.83 8.37
N ALA A 142 13.44 -1.13 8.59
CA ALA A 142 13.00 -1.90 9.75
C ALA A 142 13.65 -3.30 9.78
N LEU A 143 13.65 -4.03 8.66
CA LEU A 143 14.32 -5.33 8.55
C LEU A 143 15.83 -5.21 8.72
N GLY A 144 16.45 -4.19 8.16
CA GLY A 144 17.88 -3.91 8.32
C GLY A 144 18.28 -3.63 9.78
N ILE A 145 17.42 -2.96 10.55
CA ILE A 145 17.57 -2.77 11.99
C ILE A 145 17.41 -4.11 12.71
N LEU A 146 16.32 -4.85 12.43
CA LEU A 146 15.99 -6.13 13.05
C LEU A 146 17.05 -7.22 12.81
N ALA A 147 17.80 -7.12 11.71
CA ALA A 147 18.88 -8.03 11.39
C ALA A 147 19.97 -8.11 12.49
N ASN A 148 20.05 -7.09 13.36
CA ASN A 148 21.00 -7.00 14.48
C ASN A 148 20.50 -7.68 15.77
N PHE A 149 19.29 -8.25 15.78
CA PHE A 149 18.71 -8.94 16.93
C PHE A 149 18.44 -10.42 16.63
N ASP A 150 18.43 -11.26 17.66
CA ASP A 150 18.05 -12.68 17.54
C ASP A 150 16.56 -12.89 17.85
N LEU A 151 15.70 -12.57 16.88
CA LEU A 151 14.26 -12.77 17.03
C LEU A 151 13.88 -14.25 17.19
N ARG A 152 14.64 -15.18 16.60
CA ARG A 152 14.36 -16.62 16.67
C ARG A 152 14.41 -17.17 18.09
N SER A 153 15.17 -16.52 18.97
CA SER A 153 15.23 -16.87 20.40
C SER A 153 13.95 -16.54 21.18
N HIS A 154 13.05 -15.74 20.61
CA HIS A 154 11.78 -15.34 21.21
C HIS A 154 10.60 -16.08 20.60
N SER A 155 9.46 -16.06 21.27
CA SER A 155 8.20 -16.53 20.68
C SER A 155 7.72 -15.57 19.60
N VAL A 156 7.17 -16.09 18.50
CA VAL A 156 6.69 -15.31 17.33
C VAL A 156 5.80 -14.13 17.73
N ASP A 157 4.83 -14.37 18.62
CA ASP A 157 3.89 -13.38 19.15
C ASP A 157 4.21 -13.00 20.61
N GLY A 158 5.45 -13.25 21.04
CA GLY A 158 5.98 -12.89 22.35
C GLY A 158 6.33 -11.40 22.43
N ALA A 159 6.22 -10.83 23.63
CA ALA A 159 6.46 -9.39 23.84
C ALA A 159 7.84 -8.92 23.36
N ASP A 160 8.90 -9.73 23.50
CA ASP A 160 10.25 -9.36 23.05
C ASP A 160 10.33 -9.20 21.53
N SER A 161 9.85 -10.20 20.78
CA SER A 161 9.77 -10.17 19.32
C SER A 161 8.96 -8.96 18.84
N VAL A 162 7.75 -8.79 19.41
CA VAL A 162 6.82 -7.75 18.98
C VAL A 162 7.35 -6.35 19.37
N HIS A 163 7.95 -6.20 20.54
CA HIS A 163 8.57 -4.94 20.97
C HIS A 163 9.67 -4.51 20.00
N LEU A 164 10.61 -5.41 19.67
CA LEU A 164 11.69 -5.12 18.72
C LEU A 164 11.14 -4.69 17.35
N GLN A 165 10.13 -5.40 16.83
CA GLN A 165 9.49 -5.05 15.57
C GLN A 165 8.84 -3.67 15.62
N ILE A 166 8.13 -3.34 16.70
CA ILE A 166 7.50 -2.02 16.88
C ILE A 166 8.55 -0.90 16.92
N GLU A 167 9.60 -1.03 17.73
CA GLU A 167 10.64 0.00 17.85
C GLU A 167 11.40 0.21 16.53
N ALA A 168 11.73 -0.88 15.82
CA ALA A 168 12.38 -0.81 14.52
C ALA A 168 11.50 -0.11 13.47
N VAL A 169 10.20 -0.41 13.44
CA VAL A 169 9.23 0.26 12.56
C VAL A 169 9.10 1.75 12.90
N LYS A 170 9.07 2.15 14.18
CA LYS A 170 9.04 3.57 14.57
C LYS A 170 10.28 4.32 14.11
N LEU A 171 11.47 3.74 14.28
CA LEU A 171 12.73 4.31 13.78
C LEU A 171 12.72 4.46 12.25
N ALA A 172 12.24 3.43 11.54
CA ALA A 172 12.16 3.44 10.09
C ALA A 172 11.18 4.51 9.57
N PHE A 173 10.04 4.71 10.24
CA PHE A 173 9.13 5.80 9.90
C PHE A 173 9.71 7.18 10.22
N ALA A 174 10.48 7.33 11.30
CA ALA A 174 11.18 8.59 11.58
C ALA A 174 12.18 8.96 10.48
N ASP A 175 12.91 7.98 9.97
CA ASP A 175 13.81 8.19 8.83
C ASP A 175 13.02 8.54 7.57
N ALA A 176 11.93 7.82 7.29
CA ALA A 176 11.11 8.12 6.12
C ALA A 176 10.44 9.50 6.19
N TRP A 177 9.95 9.91 7.36
CA TRP A 177 9.39 11.24 7.58
C TRP A 177 10.43 12.32 7.27
N ARG A 178 11.65 12.17 7.82
CA ARG A 178 12.71 13.17 7.63
C ARG A 178 13.24 13.23 6.20
N TYR A 179 13.37 12.09 5.51
CA TYR A 179 14.17 12.02 4.29
C TYR A 179 13.39 11.65 3.02
N VAL A 180 12.28 10.91 3.10
CA VAL A 180 11.61 10.37 1.90
C VAL A 180 10.71 11.43 1.28
N ALA A 181 10.98 11.69 0.00
CA ALA A 181 10.23 12.58 -0.86
C ALA A 181 10.30 12.08 -2.31
N ASP A 182 9.89 12.90 -3.27
CA ASP A 182 10.36 12.75 -4.65
C ASP A 182 11.88 12.59 -4.67
N ILE A 183 12.39 11.55 -5.35
CA ILE A 183 13.79 11.14 -5.29
C ILE A 183 14.75 12.27 -5.71
N ASP A 184 14.31 13.13 -6.63
CA ASP A 184 15.08 14.28 -7.12
C ASP A 184 15.12 15.45 -6.12
N HIS A 185 14.37 15.34 -5.02
CA HIS A 185 14.24 16.34 -3.96
C HIS A 185 14.65 15.82 -2.57
N MET A 186 15.23 14.62 -2.50
CA MET A 186 15.73 14.07 -1.24
C MET A 186 17.11 14.62 -0.89
N ASP A 187 17.34 14.89 0.41
CA ASP A 187 18.62 15.36 0.94
C ASP A 187 19.71 14.27 0.92
N VAL A 188 19.31 12.99 0.89
CA VAL A 188 20.20 11.83 0.93
C VAL A 188 19.81 10.81 -0.13
N ARG A 189 20.79 10.06 -0.62
CA ARG A 189 20.50 8.91 -1.50
C ARG A 189 19.78 7.82 -0.70
N PRO A 190 18.77 7.15 -1.27
CA PRO A 190 18.05 6.08 -0.56
C PRO A 190 18.97 4.98 -0.02
N GLN A 191 20.06 4.66 -0.71
CA GLN A 191 21.03 3.64 -0.30
C GLN A 191 21.75 3.99 1.01
N ALA A 192 21.90 5.28 1.34
CA ALA A 192 22.54 5.69 2.59
C ALA A 192 21.67 5.31 3.81
N LEU A 193 20.34 5.29 3.65
CA LEU A 193 19.41 4.85 4.70
C LEU A 193 19.40 3.33 4.87
N LEU A 194 19.95 2.59 3.90
CA LEU A 194 20.06 1.13 3.90
C LEU A 194 21.48 0.64 4.16
N ASP A 195 22.40 1.55 4.50
CA ASP A 195 23.77 1.19 4.85
C ASP A 195 23.80 0.35 6.13
N LYS A 196 24.63 -0.70 6.16
CA LYS A 196 24.68 -1.65 7.27
C LYS A 196 25.12 -1.00 8.58
N GLU A 197 26.12 -0.12 8.54
CA GLU A 197 26.60 0.55 9.74
C GLU A 197 25.61 1.62 10.21
N TYR A 198 24.94 2.30 9.28
CA TYR A 198 23.82 3.18 9.62
C TYR A 198 22.71 2.40 10.35
N LEU A 199 22.21 1.31 9.78
CA LEU A 199 21.14 0.50 10.38
C LEU A 199 21.55 -0.12 11.72
N LYS A 200 22.81 -0.57 11.83
CA LYS A 200 23.37 -1.01 13.11
C LYS A 200 23.42 0.13 14.13
N SER A 201 23.76 1.35 13.73
CA SER A 201 23.70 2.52 14.62
C SER A 201 22.27 2.82 15.08
N ARG A 202 21.27 2.69 14.21
CA ARG A 202 19.85 2.85 14.55
C ARG A 202 19.40 1.75 15.52
N SER A 203 19.84 0.51 15.34
CA SER A 203 19.51 -0.61 16.25
C SER A 203 19.94 -0.36 17.71
N LYS A 204 21.05 0.35 17.93
CA LYS A 204 21.54 0.72 19.27
C LYS A 204 20.63 1.69 20.01
N LEU A 205 19.70 2.35 19.30
CA LEU A 205 18.73 3.27 19.90
C LEU A 205 17.53 2.55 20.53
N ILE A 206 17.37 1.25 20.26
CA ILE A 206 16.27 0.44 20.80
C ILE A 206 16.63 -0.06 22.19
N ASP A 207 15.90 0.42 23.20
CA ASP A 207 15.89 -0.15 24.55
C ASP A 207 14.91 -1.32 24.61
N GLN A 208 15.42 -2.55 24.68
CA GLN A 208 14.59 -3.77 24.66
C GLN A 208 13.53 -3.85 25.77
N LYS A 209 13.67 -3.04 26.84
CA LYS A 209 12.78 -3.05 28.00
C LYS A 209 11.91 -1.80 28.10
N ARG A 210 12.03 -0.85 27.17
CA ARG A 210 11.30 0.42 27.22
C ARG A 210 10.97 0.93 25.83
N ALA A 211 9.69 1.16 25.59
CA ALA A 211 9.22 1.77 24.36
C ALA A 211 9.66 3.24 24.28
N GLN A 212 9.97 3.71 23.07
CA GLN A 212 10.46 5.07 22.83
C GLN A 212 9.67 5.79 21.73
N ASP A 213 9.60 7.12 21.81
CA ASP A 213 9.10 7.94 20.70
C ASP A 213 10.28 8.52 19.93
N PHE A 214 10.35 8.23 18.63
CA PHE A 214 11.42 8.67 17.74
C PHE A 214 11.00 9.85 16.86
N GLY A 215 9.81 10.43 17.06
CA GLY A 215 9.35 11.59 16.29
C GLY A 215 9.06 11.22 14.83
N HIS A 216 8.29 10.15 14.62
CA HIS A 216 8.05 9.59 13.27
C HIS A 216 7.06 10.37 12.39
N GLY A 217 6.71 11.58 12.81
CA GLY A 217 5.74 12.43 12.14
C GLY A 217 4.33 11.88 12.20
N ASN A 218 3.48 12.35 11.29
CA ASN A 218 2.11 11.87 11.11
C ASN A 218 1.98 11.21 9.75
N PRO A 219 2.28 9.90 9.64
CA PRO A 219 2.29 9.24 8.35
C PRO A 219 0.84 9.19 7.80
N PRO A 220 0.67 9.38 6.48
CA PRO A 220 -0.61 9.84 5.95
C PRO A 220 -1.57 8.66 5.69
N LYS A 221 -2.86 8.77 6.08
CA LYS A 221 -3.87 7.67 6.03
C LYS A 221 -4.17 7.16 4.60
N GLY A 222 -4.69 5.95 4.38
CA GLY A 222 -5.15 5.57 3.04
C GLY A 222 -5.71 4.15 2.89
N GLY A 223 -6.46 3.94 1.79
CA GLY A 223 -6.97 2.66 1.29
C GLY A 223 -6.43 2.38 -0.11
N THR A 224 -6.44 1.13 -0.59
CA THR A 224 -5.68 0.67 -1.77
C THR A 224 -6.32 -0.61 -2.35
N VAL A 225 -5.82 -1.13 -3.48
CA VAL A 225 -5.99 -2.54 -3.88
C VAL A 225 -4.62 -3.12 -4.23
N TYR A 226 -4.32 -4.31 -3.73
CA TYR A 226 -3.11 -5.07 -4.05
C TYR A 226 -3.51 -6.33 -4.82
N LEU A 227 -2.65 -6.74 -5.76
CA LEU A 227 -2.81 -7.96 -6.54
C LEU A 227 -1.44 -8.58 -6.81
N THR A 228 -1.42 -9.91 -6.83
CA THR A 228 -0.26 -10.65 -7.33
C THR A 228 -0.69 -11.74 -8.30
N ALA A 229 0.15 -12.03 -9.28
CA ALA A 229 -0.06 -13.08 -10.26
C ALA A 229 1.26 -13.76 -10.60
N ALA A 230 1.21 -15.04 -10.93
CA ALA A 230 2.34 -15.79 -11.47
C ALA A 230 1.88 -16.71 -12.60
N ASP A 231 2.78 -17.07 -13.50
CA ASP A 231 2.48 -17.94 -14.65
C ASP A 231 3.43 -19.14 -14.76
N ALA A 232 3.07 -20.10 -15.61
CA ALA A 232 3.84 -21.32 -15.83
C ALA A 232 5.27 -21.09 -16.37
N SER A 233 5.59 -19.89 -16.87
CA SER A 233 6.95 -19.55 -17.32
C SER A 233 7.86 -19.13 -16.17
N GLY A 234 7.33 -19.01 -14.95
CA GLY A 234 8.08 -18.52 -13.81
C GLY A 234 7.96 -17.00 -13.62
N MET A 235 7.19 -16.28 -14.45
CA MET A 235 6.96 -14.85 -14.30
C MET A 235 6.08 -14.61 -13.07
N MET A 236 6.44 -13.61 -12.27
CA MET A 236 5.69 -13.22 -11.08
C MET A 236 5.53 -11.70 -11.08
N VAL A 237 4.37 -11.23 -10.65
CA VAL A 237 4.02 -9.81 -10.59
C VAL A 237 3.49 -9.48 -9.21
N SER A 238 4.06 -8.42 -8.62
CA SER A 238 3.54 -7.72 -7.45
C SER A 238 3.01 -6.37 -7.94
N TYR A 239 1.70 -6.14 -7.82
CA TYR A 239 1.03 -4.97 -8.39
C TYR A 239 0.13 -4.29 -7.38
N ILE A 240 0.18 -2.96 -7.34
CA ILE A 240 -0.62 -2.17 -6.41
C ILE A 240 -1.07 -0.85 -7.05
N GLN A 241 -2.31 -0.45 -6.80
CA GLN A 241 -2.84 0.83 -7.26
C GLN A 241 -3.88 1.39 -6.28
N SER A 242 -4.04 2.72 -6.24
CA SER A 242 -4.87 3.37 -5.21
C SER A 242 -5.28 4.79 -5.61
N ASN A 243 -6.50 5.18 -5.22
CA ASN A 243 -6.96 6.58 -5.21
C ASN A 243 -6.54 7.37 -3.96
N TYR A 244 -5.65 6.79 -3.16
CA TYR A 244 -5.18 7.21 -1.85
C TYR A 244 -6.21 7.03 -0.72
N MET A 245 -7.18 7.92 -0.54
CA MET A 245 -8.19 7.77 0.52
C MET A 245 -9.52 7.29 -0.07
N GLY A 246 -9.79 5.98 -0.02
CA GLY A 246 -11.08 5.42 -0.46
C GLY A 246 -11.41 5.78 -1.92
N PHE A 247 -12.53 6.47 -2.14
CA PHE A 247 -12.90 6.98 -3.48
C PHE A 247 -11.98 8.10 -4.01
N GLY A 248 -10.98 8.53 -3.24
CA GLY A 248 -10.04 9.59 -3.59
C GLY A 248 -10.57 10.96 -3.22
N SER A 249 -10.55 11.90 -4.15
CA SER A 249 -11.08 13.25 -3.92
C SER A 249 -12.61 13.30 -3.91
N GLY A 250 -13.28 12.22 -4.29
CA GLY A 250 -14.72 12.19 -4.59
C GLY A 250 -15.07 12.81 -5.95
N VAL A 251 -14.14 13.50 -6.61
CA VAL A 251 -14.39 14.09 -7.93
C VAL A 251 -14.43 12.99 -8.99
N VAL A 252 -15.51 12.96 -9.77
CA VAL A 252 -15.70 12.01 -10.87
C VAL A 252 -15.98 12.75 -12.18
N VAL A 253 -15.15 12.49 -13.19
CA VAL A 253 -15.27 13.12 -14.50
C VAL A 253 -15.34 12.04 -15.57
N ASP A 254 -16.44 11.98 -16.30
CA ASP A 254 -16.64 11.07 -17.44
C ASP A 254 -16.31 9.59 -17.14
N GLY A 255 -16.63 9.12 -15.93
CA GLY A 255 -16.36 7.75 -15.49
C GLY A 255 -14.97 7.53 -14.87
N VAL A 256 -14.17 8.57 -14.70
CA VAL A 256 -12.88 8.55 -14.00
C VAL A 256 -13.05 9.16 -12.61
N SER A 257 -12.81 8.36 -11.57
CA SER A 257 -12.76 8.83 -10.18
C SER A 257 -11.32 9.25 -9.84
N LEU A 258 -11.15 10.50 -9.41
CA LEU A 258 -9.84 11.11 -9.21
C LEU A 258 -9.26 10.80 -7.82
N GLN A 259 -7.97 10.46 -7.80
CA GLN A 259 -7.22 10.29 -6.56
C GLN A 259 -7.06 11.62 -5.80
N ASN A 260 -6.85 11.55 -4.48
CA ASN A 260 -6.44 12.69 -3.65
C ASN A 260 -4.98 12.58 -3.17
N ARG A 261 -4.11 11.93 -3.95
CA ARG A 261 -2.73 11.64 -3.56
C ARG A 261 -1.87 12.86 -3.20
N GLY A 262 -2.21 14.05 -3.72
CA GLY A 262 -1.55 15.31 -3.36
C GLY A 262 -1.57 15.60 -1.85
N SER A 263 -2.50 15.02 -1.09
CA SER A 263 -2.53 15.07 0.37
C SER A 263 -1.33 14.40 1.05
N GLY A 264 -0.48 13.67 0.30
CA GLY A 264 0.79 13.15 0.79
C GLY A 264 1.92 14.19 0.86
N PHE A 265 1.72 15.43 0.38
CA PHE A 265 2.71 16.49 0.55
C PHE A 265 2.71 17.08 1.96
N VAL A 266 3.86 17.63 2.35
CA VAL A 266 4.02 18.49 3.52
C VAL A 266 3.86 19.96 3.09
N LEU A 267 3.32 20.80 3.98
CA LEU A 267 3.17 22.25 3.72
C LEU A 267 4.26 23.09 4.39
N GLU A 268 5.05 22.49 5.28
CA GLU A 268 6.18 23.14 5.94
C GLU A 268 7.27 23.50 4.92
N PRO A 269 7.64 24.78 4.78
CA PRO A 269 8.74 25.21 3.93
C PRO A 269 10.06 24.55 4.37
N GLY A 270 10.87 24.11 3.41
CA GLY A 270 12.16 23.46 3.68
C GLY A 270 12.07 21.94 3.94
N HIS A 271 10.89 21.37 4.16
CA HIS A 271 10.74 19.91 4.23
C HIS A 271 11.02 19.27 2.86
N PRO A 272 11.78 18.14 2.76
CA PRO A 272 12.07 17.50 1.48
C PRO A 272 10.83 17.11 0.69
N ASN A 273 9.73 16.78 1.38
CA ASN A 273 8.42 16.48 0.79
C ASN A 273 7.45 17.71 0.76
N CYS A 274 7.96 18.94 0.85
CA CYS A 274 7.15 20.14 0.67
C CYS A 274 6.50 20.17 -0.72
N VAL A 275 5.25 20.61 -0.82
CA VAL A 275 4.50 20.71 -2.09
C VAL A 275 5.24 21.56 -3.13
N GLY A 276 5.27 21.09 -4.38
CA GLY A 276 5.94 21.80 -5.47
C GLY A 276 5.45 21.37 -6.86
N PRO A 277 5.62 22.21 -7.89
CA PRO A 277 5.18 21.90 -9.26
C PRO A 277 6.00 20.74 -9.84
N GLY A 278 5.34 19.82 -10.53
CA GLY A 278 5.98 18.65 -11.15
C GLY A 278 6.52 17.60 -10.19
N LYS A 279 6.50 17.88 -8.88
CA LYS A 279 6.96 16.97 -7.82
C LYS A 279 5.93 15.89 -7.52
N ARG A 280 6.41 14.73 -7.08
CA ARG A 280 5.59 13.60 -6.63
C ARG A 280 5.47 13.61 -5.09
N PRO A 281 4.25 13.55 -4.53
CA PRO A 281 4.06 13.50 -3.06
C PRO A 281 4.49 12.15 -2.49
N TYR A 282 4.85 12.08 -1.21
CA TYR A 282 5.07 10.81 -0.52
C TYR A 282 3.97 9.77 -0.82
N GLN A 283 4.40 8.59 -1.28
CA GLN A 283 3.52 7.56 -1.82
C GLN A 283 3.42 6.36 -0.88
N THR A 284 2.19 6.03 -0.50
CA THR A 284 1.96 4.92 0.45
C THR A 284 1.94 3.54 -0.22
N ILE A 285 1.66 3.43 -1.52
CA ILE A 285 1.52 2.11 -2.16
C ILE A 285 2.87 1.43 -2.36
N ILE A 286 3.01 0.19 -1.87
CA ILE A 286 4.26 -0.57 -1.96
C ILE A 286 3.99 -2.02 -2.42
N PRO A 287 4.46 -2.43 -3.59
CA PRO A 287 4.44 -3.83 -4.03
C PRO A 287 5.73 -4.55 -3.59
N GLY A 288 5.60 -5.54 -2.72
CA GLY A 288 6.73 -6.32 -2.21
C GLY A 288 7.11 -7.50 -3.12
N PHE A 289 8.41 -7.76 -3.24
CA PHE A 289 8.91 -8.93 -3.96
C PHE A 289 10.12 -9.52 -3.22
N VAL A 290 10.25 -10.84 -3.18
CA VAL A 290 11.29 -11.53 -2.42
C VAL A 290 12.08 -12.46 -3.33
N THR A 291 13.41 -12.41 -3.18
CA THR A 291 14.33 -13.37 -3.80
C THR A 291 15.13 -14.13 -2.74
N LYS A 292 15.63 -15.31 -3.07
CA LYS A 292 16.58 -16.09 -2.24
C LYS A 292 17.70 -16.61 -3.13
N GLY A 293 18.95 -16.28 -2.81
CA GLY A 293 20.10 -16.61 -3.67
C GLY A 293 19.94 -16.07 -5.10
N GLY A 294 19.41 -14.86 -5.25
CA GLY A 294 19.14 -14.21 -6.55
C GLY A 294 17.96 -14.77 -7.34
N ARG A 295 17.25 -15.79 -6.85
CA ARG A 295 16.09 -16.39 -7.53
C ARG A 295 14.77 -15.88 -6.92
N PRO A 296 13.73 -15.62 -7.74
CA PRO A 296 12.43 -15.17 -7.24
C PRO A 296 11.77 -16.27 -6.39
N VAL A 297 11.28 -15.91 -5.20
CA VAL A 297 10.60 -16.84 -4.30
C VAL A 297 9.20 -16.39 -3.89
N MET A 298 8.94 -15.08 -3.79
CA MET A 298 7.62 -14.61 -3.39
C MET A 298 7.27 -13.26 -3.99
N SER A 299 6.04 -13.09 -4.45
CA SER A 299 5.43 -11.79 -4.73
C SER A 299 4.30 -11.57 -3.73
N PHE A 300 4.31 -10.44 -3.04
CA PHE A 300 3.39 -10.19 -1.95
C PHE A 300 3.16 -8.71 -1.68
N GLY A 301 2.08 -8.43 -0.97
CA GLY A 301 1.78 -7.08 -0.51
C GLY A 301 0.75 -7.13 0.59
N VAL A 302 0.92 -6.28 1.60
CA VAL A 302 -0.06 -6.10 2.67
C VAL A 302 -0.62 -4.70 2.54
N MET A 303 -1.84 -4.61 2.03
CA MET A 303 -2.66 -3.41 1.89
C MET A 303 -2.75 -2.52 3.16
N GLY A 304 -3.04 -1.21 3.03
CA GLY A 304 -3.57 -0.40 4.17
C GLY A 304 -2.84 0.90 4.52
N GLY A 305 -2.44 1.71 3.54
CA GLY A 305 -1.82 3.01 3.84
C GLY A 305 -0.50 2.85 4.59
N THR A 306 -0.38 3.40 5.80
CA THR A 306 0.82 3.27 6.64
C THR A 306 0.96 1.88 7.28
N MET A 307 -0.06 1.02 7.21
CA MET A 307 0.07 -0.38 7.59
C MET A 307 0.99 -1.15 6.64
N GLN A 308 1.12 -0.71 5.38
CA GLN A 308 1.81 -1.51 4.36
C GLN A 308 3.25 -1.88 4.72
N PRO A 309 4.16 -0.94 5.03
CA PRO A 309 5.54 -1.30 5.38
C PRO A 309 5.60 -2.10 6.69
N GLN A 310 4.69 -1.86 7.62
CA GLN A 310 4.62 -2.62 8.89
C GLN A 310 4.21 -4.07 8.65
N GLY A 311 3.22 -4.28 7.77
CA GLY A 311 2.79 -5.59 7.33
C GLY A 311 3.88 -6.31 6.53
N HIS A 312 4.62 -5.58 5.69
CA HIS A 312 5.75 -6.15 4.96
C HIS A 312 6.85 -6.64 5.91
N THR A 313 7.20 -5.83 6.92
CA THR A 313 8.13 -6.23 7.99
C THR A 313 7.62 -7.46 8.74
N GLN A 314 6.36 -7.46 9.20
CA GLN A 314 5.77 -8.56 9.97
C GLN A 314 5.74 -9.87 9.17
N VAL A 315 5.34 -9.82 7.90
CA VAL A 315 5.34 -10.99 7.01
C VAL A 315 6.75 -11.54 6.80
N MET A 316 7.72 -10.66 6.54
CA MET A 316 9.10 -11.07 6.36
C MET A 316 9.70 -11.68 7.64
N VAL A 317 9.43 -11.11 8.82
CA VAL A 317 9.85 -11.68 10.11
C VAL A 317 9.21 -13.06 10.33
N ARG A 318 7.90 -13.20 10.12
CA ARG A 318 7.19 -14.49 10.25
C ARG A 318 7.75 -15.59 9.36
N ILE A 319 8.08 -15.27 8.11
CA ILE A 319 8.66 -16.23 7.17
C ILE A 319 10.13 -16.50 7.47
N ALA A 320 10.92 -15.44 7.70
CA ALA A 320 12.38 -15.53 7.69
C ALA A 320 12.99 -15.83 9.07
N ASP A 321 12.34 -15.47 10.17
CA ASP A 321 12.76 -15.84 11.53
C ASP A 321 11.95 -17.03 12.07
N TYR A 322 10.65 -17.12 11.77
CA TYR A 322 9.78 -18.13 12.37
C TYR A 322 9.36 -19.27 11.44
N ASP A 323 9.93 -19.33 10.23
CA ASP A 323 9.71 -20.37 9.23
C ASP A 323 8.22 -20.64 8.93
N GLN A 324 7.37 -19.61 9.06
CA GLN A 324 5.94 -19.72 8.77
C GLN A 324 5.71 -19.78 7.25
N SER A 325 4.70 -20.56 6.85
CA SER A 325 4.21 -20.56 5.47
C SER A 325 3.58 -19.20 5.10
N PRO A 326 3.42 -18.85 3.81
CA PRO A 326 2.81 -17.59 3.42
C PRO A 326 1.40 -17.39 3.98
N GLN A 327 0.58 -18.44 4.07
CA GLN A 327 -0.76 -18.33 4.66
C GLN A 327 -0.68 -18.14 6.18
N ALA A 328 0.16 -18.90 6.89
CA ALA A 328 0.35 -18.71 8.33
C ALA A 328 0.89 -17.31 8.68
N ALA A 329 1.82 -16.79 7.86
CA ALA A 329 2.33 -15.44 8.00
C ALA A 329 1.26 -14.37 7.75
N CYS A 330 0.33 -14.66 6.83
CA CYS A 330 -0.81 -13.80 6.53
C CYS A 330 -1.87 -13.81 7.65
N ASP A 331 -2.17 -14.99 8.21
CA ASP A 331 -3.21 -15.18 9.22
C ASP A 331 -2.80 -14.67 10.59
N GLY A 332 -1.50 -14.74 10.93
CA GLY A 332 -0.98 -14.33 12.22
C GLY A 332 -1.42 -12.92 12.65
N PRO A 333 -1.60 -12.69 13.96
CA PRO A 333 -2.11 -11.41 14.47
C PRO A 333 -1.13 -10.28 14.13
N ARG A 334 -1.65 -9.09 13.80
CA ARG A 334 -0.86 -7.93 13.40
C ARG A 334 -0.89 -6.82 14.41
N PHE A 335 0.23 -6.12 14.52
CA PHE A 335 0.28 -4.82 15.17
C PHE A 335 0.39 -3.71 14.13
N ARG A 336 0.00 -2.49 14.55
CA ARG A 336 0.17 -1.26 13.80
C ARG A 336 0.57 -0.13 14.74
N VAL A 337 1.73 0.45 14.52
CA VAL A 337 2.11 1.76 15.06
C VAL A 337 1.15 2.80 14.49
N VAL A 338 0.49 3.55 15.39
CA VAL A 338 -0.49 4.59 15.06
C VAL A 338 0.19 5.95 15.09
N GLN A 339 0.61 6.40 16.27
CA GLN A 339 1.26 7.69 16.48
C GLN A 339 2.05 7.69 17.79
N GLY A 340 3.28 8.22 17.78
CA GLY A 340 4.17 8.22 18.95
C GLY A 340 4.27 6.83 19.59
N MET A 341 3.76 6.71 20.81
CA MET A 341 3.73 5.48 21.61
C MET A 341 2.52 4.58 21.37
N GLU A 342 1.54 5.04 20.57
CA GLU A 342 0.29 4.33 20.33
C GLU A 342 0.48 3.19 19.33
N VAL A 343 0.09 1.99 19.76
CA VAL A 343 0.14 0.77 18.97
C VAL A 343 -1.22 0.12 19.02
N SER A 344 -1.77 -0.19 17.85
CA SER A 344 -2.97 -1.00 17.74
C SER A 344 -2.59 -2.45 17.45
N VAL A 345 -3.35 -3.38 17.99
CA VAL A 345 -3.10 -4.83 17.85
C VAL A 345 -4.40 -5.55 17.55
N GLU A 346 -4.32 -6.61 16.77
CA GLU A 346 -5.45 -7.51 16.56
C GLU A 346 -5.68 -8.45 17.75
N ASP A 347 -6.87 -9.02 17.79
CA ASP A 347 -7.12 -10.21 18.58
C ASP A 347 -6.17 -11.34 18.14
N GLY A 348 -5.77 -12.20 19.07
CA GLY A 348 -4.90 -13.35 18.82
C GLY A 348 -3.49 -13.21 19.37
N PHE A 349 -3.04 -12.02 19.78
CA PHE A 349 -1.83 -11.92 20.61
C PHE A 349 -2.06 -12.54 22.00
N PRO A 350 -1.06 -13.23 22.58
CA PRO A 350 -1.14 -13.68 23.97
C PRO A 350 -1.37 -12.51 24.93
N ALA A 351 -2.31 -12.65 25.87
CA ALA A 351 -2.60 -11.59 26.84
C ALA A 351 -1.35 -11.17 27.63
N ALA A 352 -0.51 -12.13 28.01
CA ALA A 352 0.77 -11.86 28.68
C ALA A 352 1.71 -10.99 27.83
N SER A 353 1.73 -11.18 26.50
CA SER A 353 2.52 -10.34 25.60
C SER A 353 2.01 -8.90 25.61
N LEU A 354 0.70 -8.70 25.56
CA LEU A 354 0.09 -7.37 25.56
C LEU A 354 0.32 -6.62 26.88
N GLU A 355 0.19 -7.31 28.01
CA GLU A 355 0.49 -6.72 29.33
C GLU A 355 1.96 -6.34 29.47
N GLU A 356 2.87 -7.18 28.99
CA GLU A 356 4.30 -6.87 28.99
C GLU A 356 4.63 -5.68 28.06
N LEU A 357 4.02 -5.59 26.87
CA LEU A 357 4.19 -4.43 25.99
C LEU A 357 3.71 -3.13 26.67
N LYS A 358 2.58 -3.16 27.36
CA LYS A 358 2.08 -2.02 28.16
C LYS A 358 3.07 -1.66 29.26
N ARG A 359 3.63 -2.65 29.97
CA ARG A 359 4.63 -2.42 31.03
C ARG A 359 5.91 -1.76 30.50
N ARG A 360 6.30 -2.05 29.26
CA ARG A 360 7.42 -1.37 28.57
C ARG A 360 7.08 0.05 28.13
N GLY A 361 5.81 0.47 28.20
CA GLY A 361 5.36 1.82 27.88
C GLY A 361 4.63 1.96 26.53
N HIS A 362 4.37 0.86 25.81
CA HIS A 362 3.52 0.91 24.62
C HIS A 362 2.08 1.25 25.02
N ARG A 363 1.46 2.20 24.33
CA ARG A 363 0.05 2.56 24.55
C ARG A 363 -0.82 1.75 23.61
N ILE A 364 -1.35 0.64 24.10
CA ILE A 364 -2.22 -0.22 23.28
C ILE A 364 -3.59 0.45 23.10
N VAL A 365 -3.97 0.71 21.84
CA VAL A 365 -5.19 1.44 21.48
C VAL A 365 -6.04 0.68 20.44
N THR A 366 -7.35 0.93 20.46
CA THR A 366 -8.26 0.50 19.40
C THR A 366 -8.44 1.62 18.39
N VAL A 367 -8.35 1.31 17.09
CA VAL A 367 -8.59 2.26 16.00
C VAL A 367 -9.80 1.79 15.20
N ASP A 368 -10.83 2.63 15.13
CA ASP A 368 -12.00 2.34 14.30
C ASP A 368 -11.73 2.71 12.82
N ASP A 369 -11.03 1.82 12.11
CA ASP A 369 -10.68 1.95 10.69
C ASP A 369 -10.69 0.59 9.99
N TYR A 370 -11.47 0.43 8.92
CA TYR A 370 -11.51 -0.83 8.16
C TYR A 370 -10.15 -1.22 7.53
N ASN A 371 -9.22 -0.26 7.36
CA ASN A 371 -7.85 -0.50 6.89
C ASN A 371 -6.84 -0.73 8.02
N GLN A 372 -7.29 -0.88 9.28
CA GLN A 372 -6.43 -0.89 10.45
C GLN A 372 -5.25 -1.86 10.34
N PHE A 373 -5.50 -3.11 9.94
CA PHE A 373 -4.48 -4.17 9.87
C PHE A 373 -4.21 -4.71 8.47
N GLY A 374 -4.73 -4.02 7.45
CA GLY A 374 -4.43 -4.36 6.07
C GLY A 374 -5.07 -5.63 5.55
N CYS A 375 -4.61 -6.05 4.37
CA CYS A 375 -5.06 -7.26 3.66
C CYS A 375 -3.92 -7.79 2.77
N GLY A 376 -3.39 -8.96 3.10
CA GLY A 376 -2.32 -9.63 2.38
C GLY A 376 -2.79 -10.41 1.16
N GLN A 377 -2.01 -10.39 0.08
CA GLN A 377 -2.06 -11.43 -0.95
C GLN A 377 -0.63 -11.87 -1.26
N MET A 378 -0.40 -13.17 -1.41
CA MET A 378 0.95 -13.70 -1.59
C MET A 378 0.97 -14.87 -2.56
N ILE A 379 1.99 -14.94 -3.40
CA ILE A 379 2.31 -16.12 -4.20
C ILE A 379 3.75 -16.49 -3.93
N TRP A 380 3.95 -17.71 -3.45
CA TRP A 380 5.25 -18.32 -3.22
C TRP A 380 5.57 -19.33 -4.32
N LYS A 381 6.79 -19.27 -4.86
CA LYS A 381 7.25 -20.15 -5.93
C LYS A 381 7.83 -21.44 -5.34
N LEU A 382 7.36 -22.57 -5.85
CA LEU A 382 7.86 -23.93 -5.56
C LEU A 382 8.55 -24.48 -6.81
N ASP A 383 9.32 -25.58 -6.66
CA ASP A 383 10.03 -26.19 -7.79
C ASP A 383 9.10 -26.69 -8.91
N GLY A 384 7.85 -27.05 -8.58
CA GLY A 384 6.86 -27.56 -9.53
C GLY A 384 5.58 -26.72 -9.66
N GLY A 385 5.52 -25.52 -9.06
CA GLY A 385 4.29 -24.73 -9.06
C GLY A 385 4.30 -23.55 -8.09
N TYR A 386 3.13 -23.22 -7.55
CA TYR A 386 2.94 -22.06 -6.68
C TYR A 386 2.06 -22.38 -5.48
N PHE A 387 2.43 -21.83 -4.33
CA PHE A 387 1.57 -21.74 -3.15
C PHE A 387 1.00 -20.33 -3.08
N THR A 388 -0.31 -20.19 -2.91
CA THR A 388 -0.99 -18.89 -2.93
C THR A 388 -1.72 -18.66 -1.62
N ALA A 389 -1.63 -17.45 -1.07
CA ALA A 389 -2.30 -17.03 0.16
C ALA A 389 -3.18 -15.80 -0.08
N SER A 390 -4.37 -15.80 0.52
CA SER A 390 -5.29 -14.66 0.57
C SER A 390 -5.68 -14.41 2.01
N ASP A 391 -5.67 -13.14 2.40
CA ASP A 391 -5.98 -12.73 3.76
C ASP A 391 -7.47 -12.88 4.10
N PRO A 392 -7.81 -13.55 5.22
CA PRO A 392 -9.20 -13.76 5.63
C PRO A 392 -9.91 -12.48 6.07
N ARG A 393 -9.19 -11.38 6.33
CA ARG A 393 -9.77 -10.12 6.84
C ARG A 393 -10.66 -9.39 5.84
N ARG A 394 -10.66 -9.78 4.56
CA ARG A 394 -11.47 -9.16 3.51
C ARG A 394 -11.97 -10.18 2.50
N ASP A 395 -13.01 -9.78 1.77
CA ASP A 395 -13.40 -10.46 0.54
C ASP A 395 -12.18 -10.48 -0.41
N GLY A 396 -11.66 -11.67 -0.68
CA GLY A 396 -10.46 -11.90 -1.46
C GLY A 396 -10.38 -13.35 -1.93
N GLN A 397 -9.52 -13.64 -2.89
CA GLN A 397 -9.39 -14.98 -3.42
C GLN A 397 -7.97 -15.27 -3.92
N ALA A 398 -7.49 -16.46 -3.57
CA ALA A 398 -6.33 -17.08 -4.19
C ALA A 398 -6.83 -18.17 -5.16
N VAL A 399 -6.43 -18.10 -6.44
CA VAL A 399 -6.90 -19.00 -7.50
C VAL A 399 -5.72 -19.50 -8.32
N GLY A 400 -5.63 -20.82 -8.51
CA GLY A 400 -4.75 -21.47 -9.48
C GLY A 400 -5.56 -22.05 -10.64
N PHE A 401 -4.92 -22.26 -11.79
CA PHE A 401 -5.52 -22.85 -12.99
C PHE A 401 -4.51 -23.70 -13.76
#